data_AF-A0A9J7A752-F1
#
_entry.id   AF-A0A9J7A752-F1
#
_cell.length_a   1.000
_cell.length_b   1.000
_cell.length_c   1.000
_cell.angle_alpha   90.00
_cell.angle_beta   90.00
_cell.angle_gamma   90.00
#
_symmetry.space_group_name_H-M   'P 1'
#
loop_
_entity.id
_entity.type
_entity.pdbx_description
1 polymer ?
#
loop_
_entity_poly.entity_id
_entity_poly.type
_entity_poly.pdbx_seq_one_letter_code
_entity_poly.pdbx_strand_id
1 'polypeptide(L)'
;METSLVYSFFDTALKVGLGAVVAVATQWWWSRRNQNPGPRSLREQKRLDVLEETSNFVGKVTHCFSKYASLATESVEFGERWPAERKMELAQVSEELVASFQKMADAEAKLLMLGEKNLERSLKIYAGQIVAFRRQVYAGRKDITSEQATALRQGVLQARESFYDMLSRKYDKVLSGTG
;
A
#
# COMPACT_ATOMS: atom_id res chain seq x y z
N MET A 1 -66.49 -23.53 -34.44
CA MET A 1 -65.57 -22.37 -34.37
C MET A 1 -64.90 -22.20 -33.00
N GLU A 2 -65.38 -22.86 -31.93
CA GLU A 2 -64.81 -22.71 -30.58
C GLU A 2 -63.54 -23.55 -30.33
N THR A 3 -63.41 -24.71 -30.96
CA THR A 3 -62.25 -25.61 -30.77
C THR A 3 -60.94 -25.02 -31.30
N SER A 4 -60.97 -24.31 -32.43
CA SER A 4 -59.79 -23.66 -33.02
C SER A 4 -59.24 -22.49 -32.20
N LEU A 5 -60.11 -21.80 -31.46
CA LEU A 5 -59.72 -20.72 -30.55
C LEU A 5 -59.00 -21.29 -29.33
N VAL A 6 -59.54 -22.35 -28.70
CA VAL A 6 -58.92 -23.00 -27.54
C VAL A 6 -57.52 -23.55 -27.87
N TYR A 7 -57.35 -24.18 -29.03
CA TYR A 7 -56.03 -24.63 -29.49
C TYR A 7 -55.04 -23.49 -29.74
N SER A 8 -55.49 -22.37 -30.32
CA SER A 8 -54.63 -21.20 -30.54
C SER A 8 -54.23 -20.52 -29.23
N PHE A 9 -55.14 -20.44 -28.26
CA PHE A 9 -54.82 -19.91 -26.92
C PHE A 9 -53.86 -20.84 -26.18
N PHE A 10 -54.00 -22.16 -26.31
CA PHE A 10 -53.06 -23.13 -25.72
C PHE A 10 -51.67 -23.05 -26.35
N ASP A 11 -51.57 -22.98 -27.68
CA ASP A 11 -50.28 -22.88 -28.37
C ASP A 11 -49.57 -21.54 -28.05
N THR A 12 -50.34 -20.46 -27.96
CA THR A 12 -49.80 -19.14 -27.57
C THR A 12 -49.37 -19.12 -26.11
N ALA A 13 -50.17 -19.68 -25.19
CA ALA A 13 -49.82 -19.78 -23.78
C ALA A 13 -48.60 -20.68 -23.55
N LEU A 14 -48.46 -21.77 -24.30
CA LEU A 14 -47.32 -22.68 -24.23
C LEU A 14 -46.03 -22.00 -24.71
N LYS A 15 -46.10 -21.25 -25.81
CA LYS A 15 -44.95 -20.49 -26.34
C LYS A 15 -44.52 -19.35 -25.41
N VAL A 16 -45.47 -18.59 -24.88
CA VAL A 16 -45.20 -17.50 -23.93
C VAL A 16 -44.68 -18.07 -22.60
N GLY A 17 -45.25 -19.18 -22.12
CA GLY A 17 -44.81 -19.87 -20.91
C GLY A 17 -43.37 -20.40 -21.02
N LEU A 18 -43.02 -21.02 -22.15
CA LEU A 18 -41.65 -21.47 -22.41
C LEU A 18 -40.65 -20.32 -22.44
N GLY A 19 -41.00 -19.20 -23.08
CA GLY A 19 -40.16 -18.00 -23.09
C GLY A 19 -39.91 -17.45 -21.68
N ALA A 20 -40.95 -17.41 -20.84
CA ALA A 20 -40.84 -16.95 -19.46
C ALA A 20 -39.93 -17.86 -18.61
N VAL A 21 -40.05 -19.18 -18.76
CA VAL A 21 -39.21 -20.15 -18.03
C VAL A 21 -37.74 -20.00 -18.43
N VAL A 22 -37.44 -19.85 -19.72
CA VAL A 22 -36.07 -19.64 -20.21
C VAL A 22 -35.51 -18.31 -19.72
N ALA A 23 -36.31 -17.25 -19.68
CA ALA A 23 -35.88 -15.95 -19.16
C ALA A 23 -35.56 -16.02 -17.66
N VAL A 24 -36.36 -16.72 -16.86
CA VAL A 24 -36.10 -16.91 -15.42
C VAL A 24 -34.85 -17.78 -15.20
N ALA A 25 -34.69 -18.85 -15.98
CA ALA A 25 -33.53 -19.75 -15.86
C ALA A 25 -32.21 -19.05 -16.21
N THR A 26 -32.20 -18.23 -17.28
CA THR A 26 -31.02 -17.47 -17.68
C THR A 26 -30.69 -16.35 -16.68
N GLN A 27 -31.70 -15.64 -16.16
CA GLN A 27 -31.52 -14.64 -15.10
C GLN A 27 -30.99 -15.26 -13.80
N TRP A 28 -31.51 -16.43 -13.40
CA TRP A 28 -31.05 -17.12 -12.19
C TRP A 28 -29.60 -17.61 -12.34
N TRP A 29 -29.24 -18.18 -13.48
CA TRP A 29 -27.86 -18.61 -13.75
C TRP A 29 -26.92 -17.39 -13.76
N TRP A 30 -27.28 -16.32 -14.46
CA TRP A 30 -26.47 -15.10 -14.50
C TRP A 30 -26.32 -14.50 -13.10
N SER A 31 -27.39 -14.39 -12.32
CA SER A 31 -27.34 -13.88 -10.95
C SER A 31 -26.50 -14.76 -10.02
N ARG A 32 -26.42 -16.08 -10.26
CA ARG A 32 -25.55 -17.00 -9.51
C ARG A 32 -24.08 -16.84 -9.87
N ARG A 33 -23.78 -16.56 -11.14
CA ARG A 33 -22.40 -16.30 -11.62
C ARG A 33 -21.92 -14.90 -11.29
N ASN A 34 -22.85 -13.95 -11.28
CA ASN A 34 -22.62 -12.52 -11.09
C ASN A 34 -23.03 -12.10 -9.68
N GLN A 35 -22.82 -12.98 -8.68
CA GLN A 35 -22.87 -12.58 -7.27
C GLN A 35 -21.81 -11.51 -7.09
N ASN A 36 -22.23 -10.26 -7.27
CA ASN A 36 -21.42 -9.08 -7.06
C ASN A 36 -20.79 -9.25 -5.68
N PRO A 37 -19.46 -9.16 -5.58
CA PRO A 37 -18.81 -9.39 -4.31
C PRO A 37 -19.42 -8.33 -3.37
N GLY A 38 -20.08 -8.78 -2.29
CA GLY A 38 -20.94 -7.92 -1.48
C GLY A 38 -20.19 -6.70 -0.92
N PRO A 39 -20.86 -5.67 -0.39
CA PRO A 39 -20.20 -4.46 0.10
C PRO A 39 -19.07 -4.70 1.13
N ARG A 40 -19.08 -5.85 1.82
CA ARG A 40 -17.97 -6.30 2.67
C ARG A 40 -16.70 -6.60 1.87
N SER A 41 -16.80 -7.35 0.78
CA SER A 41 -15.67 -7.69 -0.09
C SER A 41 -15.03 -6.46 -0.76
N LEU A 42 -15.83 -5.46 -1.17
CA LEU A 42 -15.29 -4.22 -1.75
C LEU A 42 -14.51 -3.41 -0.70
N ARG A 43 -14.95 -3.45 0.56
CA ARG A 43 -14.24 -2.80 1.67
C ARG A 43 -12.95 -3.53 2.03
N GLU A 44 -12.96 -4.86 2.02
CA GLU A 44 -11.78 -5.70 2.23
C GLU A 44 -10.77 -5.52 1.10
N GLN A 45 -11.23 -5.50 -0.15
CA GLN A 45 -10.38 -5.25 -1.32
C GLN A 45 -9.73 -3.87 -1.25
N LYS A 46 -10.51 -2.81 -0.97
CA LYS A 46 -9.94 -1.47 -0.74
C LYS A 46 -8.92 -1.43 0.40
N ARG A 47 -9.11 -2.25 1.45
CA ARG A 47 -8.14 -2.36 2.54
C ARG A 47 -6.85 -3.01 2.05
N LEU A 48 -6.95 -4.13 1.34
CA LEU A 48 -5.78 -4.78 0.73
C LEU A 48 -5.03 -3.83 -0.19
N ASP A 49 -5.74 -3.12 -1.08
CA ASP A 49 -5.15 -2.15 -2.01
C ASP A 49 -4.33 -1.09 -1.26
N VAL A 50 -4.87 -0.52 -0.18
CA VAL A 50 -4.15 0.48 0.62
C VAL A 50 -2.95 -0.13 1.35
N LEU A 51 -3.05 -1.36 1.86
CA LEU A 51 -1.93 -2.04 2.52
C LEU A 51 -0.80 -2.34 1.53
N GLU A 52 -1.13 -2.80 0.32
CA GLU A 52 -0.17 -3.05 -0.76
C GLU A 52 0.47 -1.75 -1.26
N GLU A 53 -0.33 -0.71 -1.47
CA GLU A 53 0.15 0.61 -1.87
C GLU A 53 1.10 1.18 -0.81
N THR A 54 0.75 1.06 0.48
CA THR A 54 1.61 1.47 1.59
C THR A 54 2.92 0.68 1.59
N SER A 55 2.87 -0.64 1.40
CA SER A 55 4.06 -1.49 1.28
C SER A 55 5.01 -1.01 0.19
N ASN A 56 4.45 -0.70 -0.99
CA ASN A 56 5.20 -0.22 -2.14
C ASN A 56 5.88 1.14 -1.87
N PHE A 57 5.20 2.05 -1.17
CA PHE A 57 5.80 3.34 -0.80
C PHE A 57 6.91 3.20 0.23
N VAL A 58 6.72 2.36 1.26
CA VAL A 58 7.76 2.08 2.26
C VAL A 58 9.00 1.46 1.60
N GLY A 59 8.82 0.58 0.62
CA GLY A 59 9.92 0.03 -0.17
C GLY A 59 10.71 1.11 -0.94
N LYS A 60 9.99 2.05 -1.58
CA LYS A 60 10.62 3.19 -2.30
C LYS A 60 11.40 4.11 -1.36
N VAL A 61 10.79 4.49 -0.23
CA VAL A 61 11.45 5.32 0.79
C VAL A 61 12.70 4.62 1.34
N THR A 62 12.60 3.31 1.62
CA THR A 62 13.74 2.50 2.11
C THR A 62 14.91 2.52 1.14
N HIS A 63 14.62 2.40 -0.17
CA HIS A 63 15.64 2.42 -1.21
C HIS A 63 16.33 3.79 -1.29
N CYS A 64 15.56 4.87 -1.38
CA CYS A 64 16.09 6.24 -1.40
C CYS A 64 16.88 6.54 -0.12
N PHE A 65 16.37 6.13 1.04
CA PHE A 65 17.06 6.28 2.33
C PHE A 65 18.39 5.53 2.34
N SER A 66 18.45 4.31 1.80
CA SER A 66 19.68 3.52 1.80
C SER A 66 20.78 4.19 0.97
N LYS A 67 20.42 4.80 -0.18
CA LYS A 67 21.34 5.62 -0.96
C LYS A 67 21.81 6.85 -0.19
N TYR A 68 20.86 7.59 0.39
CA TYR A 68 21.15 8.78 1.20
C TYR A 68 22.09 8.43 2.36
N ALA A 69 21.78 7.38 3.11
CA ALA A 69 22.54 6.97 4.28
C ALA A 69 23.98 6.60 3.93
N SER A 70 24.19 5.89 2.82
CA SER A 70 25.54 5.57 2.37
C SER A 70 26.35 6.82 2.01
N LEU A 71 25.79 7.74 1.22
CA LEU A 71 26.47 9.00 0.84
C LEU A 71 26.68 9.93 2.04
N ALA A 72 25.71 10.02 2.95
CA ALA A 72 25.81 10.85 4.14
C ALA A 72 26.86 10.32 5.12
N THR A 73 26.93 9.00 5.33
CA THR A 73 28.00 8.40 6.14
C THR A 73 29.37 8.56 5.48
N GLU A 74 29.47 8.36 4.15
CA GLU A 74 30.71 8.64 3.41
C GLU A 74 31.16 10.10 3.61
N SER A 75 30.22 11.06 3.56
CA SER A 75 30.54 12.48 3.77
C SER A 75 31.13 12.77 5.16
N VAL A 76 30.73 12.04 6.18
CA VAL A 76 31.26 12.14 7.55
C VAL A 76 32.68 11.57 7.62
N GLU A 77 32.93 10.45 6.93
CA GLU A 77 34.24 9.79 6.90
C GLU A 77 35.30 10.61 6.15
N PHE A 78 34.92 11.20 5.00
CA PHE A 78 35.84 11.96 4.16
C PHE A 78 35.99 13.43 4.59
N GLY A 79 34.98 13.98 5.28
CA GLY A 79 34.99 15.36 5.77
C GLY A 79 35.26 16.40 4.66
N GLU A 80 36.27 17.23 4.86
CA GLU A 80 36.62 18.32 3.94
C GLU A 80 37.15 17.84 2.57
N ARG A 81 37.69 16.62 2.51
CA ARG A 81 38.22 16.02 1.28
C ARG A 81 37.14 15.43 0.38
N TRP A 82 35.88 15.53 0.77
CA TRP A 82 34.78 14.89 0.06
C TRP A 82 34.50 15.56 -1.31
N PRO A 83 34.52 14.80 -2.43
CA PRO A 83 34.43 15.35 -3.79
C PRO A 83 33.17 16.17 -4.07
N ALA A 84 33.28 17.18 -4.93
CA ALA A 84 32.15 18.02 -5.34
C ALA A 84 31.05 17.23 -6.07
N GLU A 85 31.43 16.26 -6.90
CA GLU A 85 30.48 15.38 -7.61
C GLU A 85 29.60 14.59 -6.63
N ARG A 86 30.19 14.01 -5.58
CA ARG A 86 29.45 13.29 -4.52
C ARG A 86 28.53 14.20 -3.72
N LYS A 87 28.93 15.45 -3.49
CA LYS A 87 28.06 16.47 -2.86
C LYS A 87 26.82 16.76 -3.72
N MET A 88 26.99 16.87 -5.03
CA MET A 88 25.87 17.03 -5.97
C MET A 88 24.96 15.80 -5.97
N GLU A 89 25.53 14.59 -5.97
CA GLU A 89 24.77 13.34 -5.88
C GLU A 89 23.95 13.27 -4.57
N LEU A 90 24.54 13.65 -3.42
CA LEU A 90 23.81 13.70 -2.15
C LEU A 90 22.67 14.72 -2.17
N ALA A 91 22.85 15.87 -2.83
CA ALA A 91 21.79 16.86 -2.98
C ALA A 91 20.61 16.28 -3.77
N GLN A 92 20.89 15.62 -4.90
CA GLN A 92 19.87 14.96 -5.72
C GLN A 92 19.13 13.86 -4.94
N VAL A 93 19.88 12.96 -4.28
CA VAL A 93 19.29 11.87 -3.49
C VAL A 93 18.50 12.42 -2.29
N SER A 94 18.92 13.54 -1.70
CA SER A 94 18.16 14.21 -0.64
C SER A 94 16.81 14.73 -1.15
N GLU A 95 16.76 15.30 -2.36
CA GLU A 95 15.50 15.72 -2.99
C GLU A 95 14.60 14.52 -3.31
N GLU A 96 15.16 13.44 -3.89
CA GLU A 96 14.43 12.18 -4.12
C GLU A 96 13.84 11.60 -2.84
N LEU A 97 14.62 11.61 -1.75
CA LEU A 97 14.17 11.14 -0.45
C LEU A 97 13.00 11.99 0.04
N VAL A 98 13.10 13.32 0.02
CA VAL A 98 11.99 14.21 0.41
C VAL A 98 10.74 13.97 -0.43
N ALA A 99 10.88 13.81 -1.75
CA ALA A 99 9.75 13.49 -2.63
C ALA A 99 9.10 12.13 -2.28
N SER A 100 9.88 11.14 -1.84
CA SER A 100 9.34 9.85 -1.40
C SER A 100 8.55 9.94 -0.10
N PHE A 101 8.92 10.86 0.81
CA PHE A 101 8.17 11.12 2.04
C PHE A 101 6.76 11.66 1.79
N GLN A 102 6.57 12.47 0.75
CA GLN A 102 5.26 12.99 0.39
C GLN A 102 4.26 11.86 0.13
N LYS A 103 4.67 10.86 -0.66
CA LYS A 103 3.83 9.69 -0.97
C LYS A 103 3.57 8.81 0.26
N MET A 104 4.54 8.74 1.16
CA MET A 104 4.37 8.04 2.43
C MET A 104 3.36 8.74 3.35
N ALA A 105 3.33 10.07 3.38
CA ALA A 105 2.34 10.84 4.12
C ALA A 105 0.92 10.64 3.56
N ASP A 106 0.77 10.53 2.24
CA ASP A 106 -0.52 10.20 1.62
C ASP A 106 -1.00 8.80 2.04
N ALA A 107 -0.09 7.83 2.13
CA ALA A 107 -0.38 6.48 2.61
C ALA A 107 -0.79 6.47 4.09
N GLU A 108 -0.11 7.26 4.92
CA GLU A 108 -0.43 7.46 6.33
C GLU A 108 -1.86 7.97 6.52
N ALA A 109 -2.27 8.97 5.73
CA ALA A 109 -3.64 9.49 5.75
C ALA A 109 -4.66 8.41 5.34
N LYS A 110 -4.36 7.59 4.32
CA LYS A 110 -5.22 6.48 3.90
C LYS A 110 -5.37 5.41 5.00
N LEU A 111 -4.28 5.05 5.68
CA LEU A 111 -4.34 4.14 6.84
C LEU A 111 -5.22 4.68 7.96
N LEU A 112 -5.14 5.98 8.23
CA LEU A 112 -5.99 6.65 9.22
C LEU A 112 -7.47 6.58 8.82
N MET A 113 -7.79 6.83 7.54
CA MET A 113 -9.17 6.71 7.01
C MET A 113 -9.73 5.28 7.14
N LEU A 114 -8.88 4.25 7.03
CA LEU A 114 -9.28 2.86 7.23
C LEU A 114 -9.47 2.45 8.69
N GLY A 115 -9.02 3.29 9.63
CA GLY A 115 -9.03 3.04 11.07
C GLY A 115 -7.80 2.27 11.57
N GLU A 116 -6.76 2.12 10.75
CA GLU A 116 -5.56 1.34 11.06
C GLU A 116 -4.53 2.15 11.89
N LYS A 117 -4.96 2.65 13.05
CA LYS A 117 -4.17 3.56 13.91
C LYS A 117 -2.80 3.00 14.33
N ASN A 118 -2.71 1.69 14.52
CA ASN A 118 -1.46 1.05 14.92
C ASN A 118 -0.45 0.99 13.77
N LEU A 119 -0.91 0.73 12.54
CA LEU A 119 -0.07 0.76 11.34
C LEU A 119 0.37 2.18 11.01
N GLU A 120 -0.55 3.14 11.10
CA GLU A 120 -0.26 4.57 10.95
C GLU A 120 0.83 5.02 11.92
N ARG A 121 0.69 4.71 13.21
CA ARG A 121 1.71 5.04 14.21
C ARG A 121 3.06 4.39 13.93
N SER A 122 3.08 3.13 13.53
CA SER A 122 4.32 2.42 13.20
C SER A 122 5.03 3.05 11.98
N LEU A 123 4.25 3.42 10.95
CA LEU A 123 4.75 4.14 9.78
C LEU A 123 5.34 5.51 10.16
N LYS A 124 4.66 6.25 11.04
CA LYS A 124 5.17 7.51 11.61
C LYS A 124 6.49 7.33 12.35
N ILE A 125 6.63 6.27 13.14
CA ILE A 125 7.88 5.99 13.87
C ILE A 125 9.01 5.73 12.87
N TYR A 126 8.77 4.92 11.84
CA TYR A 126 9.74 4.68 10.77
C TYR A 126 10.16 5.98 10.07
N ALA A 127 9.19 6.79 9.67
CA ALA A 127 9.42 8.12 9.09
C ALA A 127 10.26 9.02 10.03
N GLY A 128 9.92 9.03 11.31
CA GLY A 128 10.61 9.79 12.35
C GLY A 128 12.06 9.36 12.54
N GLN A 129 12.35 8.05 12.50
CA GLN A 129 13.72 7.54 12.59
C GLN A 129 14.58 8.00 11.41
N ILE A 130 14.05 8.03 10.20
CA ILE A 130 14.77 8.56 9.04
C ILE A 130 15.04 10.07 9.21
N VAL A 131 14.05 10.83 9.68
CA VAL A 131 14.23 12.27 9.95
C VAL A 131 15.30 12.49 11.02
N ALA A 132 15.31 11.68 12.08
CA ALA A 132 16.33 11.71 13.11
C ALA A 132 17.73 11.39 12.55
N PHE A 133 17.83 10.37 11.68
CA PHE A 133 19.07 10.07 10.95
C PHE A 133 19.53 11.27 10.13
N ARG A 134 18.68 11.88 9.30
CA ARG A 134 19.06 13.03 8.45
C ARG A 134 19.53 14.23 9.25
N ARG A 135 18.88 14.52 10.37
CA ARG A 135 19.29 15.61 11.28
C ARG A 135 20.66 15.38 11.89
N GLN A 136 21.01 14.11 12.09
CA GLN A 136 22.25 13.73 12.76
C GLN A 136 23.39 13.38 11.79
N VAL A 137 23.10 12.90 10.59
CA VAL A 137 24.08 12.45 9.62
C VAL A 137 23.90 13.27 8.36
N TYR A 138 24.74 14.29 8.21
CA TYR A 138 24.73 15.23 7.09
C TYR A 138 26.15 15.71 6.77
N ALA A 139 26.35 16.13 5.51
CA ALA A 139 27.63 16.61 5.04
C ALA A 139 28.09 17.86 5.79
N GLY A 140 29.33 17.83 6.31
CA GLY A 140 29.91 18.93 7.07
C GLY A 140 29.71 18.83 8.59
N ARG A 141 28.97 17.83 9.09
CA ARG A 141 28.93 17.52 10.51
C ARG A 141 30.27 16.88 10.94
N LYS A 142 30.87 17.39 12.01
CA LYS A 142 32.20 16.95 12.52
C LYS A 142 32.12 16.20 13.86
N ASP A 143 30.99 16.26 14.53
CA ASP A 143 30.76 15.75 15.90
C ASP A 143 30.07 14.38 15.94
N ILE A 144 29.99 13.67 14.82
CA ILE A 144 29.40 12.32 14.73
C ILE A 144 30.41 11.30 14.21
N THR A 145 30.45 10.12 14.83
CA THR A 145 31.29 9.01 14.38
C THR A 145 30.55 8.12 13.39
N SER A 146 31.30 7.35 12.57
CA SER A 146 30.73 6.35 11.66
C SER A 146 29.95 5.26 12.41
N GLU A 147 30.39 4.89 13.62
CA GLU A 147 29.69 3.96 14.51
C GLU A 147 28.32 4.52 14.95
N GLN A 148 28.26 5.80 15.34
CA GLN A 148 27.01 6.47 15.70
C GLN A 148 26.06 6.56 14.49
N ALA A 149 26.58 6.88 13.31
CA ALA A 149 25.80 6.87 12.07
C ALA A 149 25.24 5.47 11.78
N THR A 150 26.03 4.42 12.01
CA THR A 150 25.61 3.02 11.84
C THR A 150 24.52 2.64 12.84
N ALA A 151 24.65 3.06 14.11
CA ALA A 151 23.63 2.82 15.14
C ALA A 151 22.29 3.50 14.79
N LEU A 152 22.32 4.75 14.31
CA LEU A 152 21.12 5.44 13.84
C LEU A 152 20.49 4.74 12.65
N ARG A 153 21.31 4.26 11.69
CA ARG A 153 20.84 3.48 10.55
C ARG A 153 20.15 2.18 11.01
N GLN A 154 20.69 1.49 12.02
CA GLN A 154 20.06 0.31 12.62
C GLN A 154 18.68 0.65 13.23
N GLY A 155 18.54 1.79 13.91
CA GLY A 155 17.25 2.25 14.43
C GLY A 155 16.19 2.43 13.33
N VAL A 156 16.58 2.94 12.15
CA VAL A 156 15.69 3.01 10.98
C VAL A 156 15.29 1.63 10.48
N LEU A 157 16.22 0.68 10.41
CA LEU A 157 15.95 -0.68 9.96
C LEU A 157 15.01 -1.44 10.92
N GLN A 158 15.21 -1.30 12.23
CA GLN A 158 14.33 -1.90 13.24
C GLN A 158 12.91 -1.33 13.15
N ALA A 159 12.76 -0.01 12.95
CA ALA A 159 11.45 0.58 12.75
C ALA A 159 10.78 0.09 11.46
N ARG A 160 11.55 -0.13 10.39
CA ARG A 160 11.05 -0.73 9.13
C ARG A 160 10.52 -2.15 9.36
N GLU A 161 11.29 -2.97 10.06
CA GLU A 161 10.93 -4.36 10.37
C GLU A 161 9.66 -4.41 11.22
N SER A 162 9.60 -3.61 12.29
CA SER A 162 8.40 -3.49 13.13
C SER A 162 7.16 -3.07 12.33
N PHE A 163 7.31 -2.15 11.37
CA PHE A 163 6.22 -1.78 10.46
C PHE A 163 5.76 -2.97 9.60
N TYR A 164 6.68 -3.68 8.95
CA TYR A 164 6.33 -4.82 8.09
C TYR A 164 5.73 -6.00 8.87
N ASP A 165 6.16 -6.24 10.11
CA ASP A 165 5.57 -7.25 10.99
C ASP A 165 4.11 -6.94 11.32
N MET A 166 3.78 -5.66 11.51
CA MET A 166 2.40 -5.25 11.73
C MET A 166 1.59 -5.33 10.44
N LEU A 167 2.20 -4.95 9.31
CA LEU A 167 1.57 -4.95 8.00
C LEU A 167 1.21 -6.38 7.57
N SER A 168 2.12 -7.33 7.70
CA SER A 168 1.92 -8.74 7.33
C SER A 168 0.77 -9.37 8.14
N ARG A 169 0.80 -9.22 9.47
CA ARG A 169 -0.28 -9.69 10.36
C ARG A 169 -1.63 -9.10 9.97
N LYS A 170 -1.66 -7.81 9.60
CA LYS A 170 -2.90 -7.16 9.20
C LYS A 170 -3.38 -7.69 7.84
N TYR A 171 -2.47 -7.84 6.90
CA TYR A 171 -2.74 -8.35 5.57
C TYR A 171 -3.32 -9.77 5.62
N ASP A 172 -2.71 -10.67 6.40
CA ASP A 172 -3.20 -12.04 6.63
C ASP A 172 -4.59 -12.07 7.27
N LYS A 173 -4.85 -11.17 8.22
CA LYS A 173 -6.16 -11.06 8.87
C LYS A 173 -7.25 -10.63 7.88
N VAL A 174 -6.93 -9.75 6.93
CA VAL A 174 -7.87 -9.33 5.89
C VAL A 174 -8.11 -10.45 4.88
N LEU A 175 -7.07 -11.17 4.47
CA LEU A 175 -7.20 -12.33 3.56
C LEU A 175 -8.00 -13.48 4.14
N SER A 176 -7.85 -13.76 5.45
CA SER A 176 -8.58 -14.81 6.15
C SER A 176 -10.02 -14.43 6.52
N GLY A 177 -10.47 -13.21 6.19
CA GLY A 177 -11.83 -12.73 6.47
C GLY A 177 -12.14 -12.58 7.96
N THR A 178 -11.14 -12.60 8.84
CA THR A 178 -11.32 -12.57 10.31
C THR A 178 -11.29 -11.14 10.87
N GLY A 179 -11.62 -10.15 10.05
CA GLY A 179 -11.44 -8.70 10.22
C GLY A 179 -12.16 -8.05 11.39
#